data_AF-X1CHI2-F1
#
_entry.id   AF-X1CHI2-F1
#
_cell.length_a   1.000
_cell.length_b   1.000
_cell.length_c   1.000
_cell.angle_alpha   90.00
_cell.angle_beta   90.00
_cell.angle_gamma   90.00
#
_symmetry.space_group_name_H-M   'P 1'
#
loop_
_entity.id
_entity.type
_entity.pdbx_description
1 polymer ?
#
loop_
_entity_poly.entity_id
_entity_poly.type
_entity_poly.pdbx_seq_one_letter_code
_entity_poly.pdbx_strand_id
1 'polypeptide(L)'
;MREIKANQIKDKIKELFLRANYHTNPDLMNRLTEALKEETSEIGKSVLKTIIENNKIASREEVPICQDTGMAVVFVEVGQEVYLVGGDFAEAINQGVKEAG
;
A
#
# COMPACT_ATOMS: atom_id res chain seq x y z
N MET A 1 -10.15 21.43 20.07
CA MET A 1 -9.30 21.79 18.91
C MET A 1 -7.97 21.04 18.98
N ARG A 2 -7.69 20.22 17.96
CA ARG A 2 -6.45 19.44 17.81
C ARG A 2 -5.68 19.97 16.61
N GLU A 3 -4.43 20.37 16.83
CA GLU A 3 -3.55 20.77 15.74
C GLU A 3 -2.84 19.56 15.12
N ILE A 4 -2.77 19.52 13.78
CA ILE A 4 -2.01 18.52 13.03
C ILE A 4 -1.13 19.25 12.02
N LYS A 5 0.17 18.92 11.98
CA LYS A 5 1.08 19.51 11.01
C LYS A 5 0.89 18.86 9.65
N ALA A 6 0.86 19.68 8.59
CA ALA A 6 0.79 19.20 7.20
C ALA A 6 1.86 18.14 6.89
N ASN A 7 3.08 18.29 7.41
CA ASN A 7 4.15 17.32 7.21
C ASN A 7 3.85 15.93 7.80
N GLN A 8 3.08 15.84 8.90
CA GLN A 8 2.69 14.54 9.46
C GLN A 8 1.73 13.78 8.53
N ILE A 9 0.87 14.51 7.82
CA ILE A 9 -0.04 13.93 6.83
C ILE A 9 0.76 13.46 5.63
N LYS A 10 1.65 14.30 5.11
CA LYS A 10 2.55 13.96 4.00
C LYS A 10 3.36 12.69 4.28
N ASP A 11 4.03 12.64 5.42
CA ASP A 11 4.86 11.49 5.82
C ASP A 11 4.00 10.22 5.99
N LYS A 12 2.80 10.35 6.56
CA LYS A 12 1.88 9.22 6.71
C LYS A 12 1.33 8.72 5.37
N ILE A 13 1.00 9.61 4.45
CA ILE A 13 0.56 9.23 3.10
C ILE A 13 1.68 8.48 2.38
N LYS A 14 2.90 9.02 2.40
CA LYS A 14 4.08 8.35 1.81
C LYS A 14 4.25 6.94 2.36
N GLU A 15 4.26 6.80 3.69
CA GLU A 15 4.38 5.50 4.36
C GLU A 15 3.28 4.52 3.93
N LEU A 16 2.03 4.97 3.87
CA LEU A 16 0.89 4.11 3.49
C LEU A 16 0.97 3.65 2.03
N PHE A 17 1.39 4.53 1.11
CA PHE A 17 1.54 4.18 -0.31
C PHE A 17 2.70 3.22 -0.55
N LEU A 18 3.85 3.42 0.09
CA LEU A 18 4.96 2.47 0.05
C LEU A 18 4.51 1.11 0.59
N ARG A 19 3.86 1.12 1.76
CA ARG A 19 3.37 -0.12 2.39
C ARG A 19 2.36 -0.86 1.51
N ALA A 20 1.44 -0.15 0.87
CA ALA A 20 0.44 -0.75 -0.02
C ALA A 20 1.06 -1.38 -1.28
N ASN A 21 2.16 -0.81 -1.79
CA ASN A 21 2.86 -1.34 -2.96
C ASN A 21 3.83 -2.47 -2.64
N TYR A 22 4.34 -2.58 -1.42
CA TYR A 22 5.34 -3.58 -1.04
C TYR A 22 4.75 -4.78 -0.29
N HIS A 23 3.67 -4.56 0.45
CA HIS A 23 3.11 -5.57 1.35
C HIS A 23 1.67 -5.90 1.00
N THR A 24 1.47 -7.17 0.65
CA THR A 24 0.15 -7.74 0.40
C THR A 24 -0.55 -8.09 1.70
N ASN A 25 -1.88 -7.95 1.73
CA ASN A 25 -2.70 -8.34 2.86
C ASN A 25 -2.42 -9.82 3.26
N PRO A 26 -2.15 -10.12 4.55
CA PRO A 26 -1.98 -11.49 5.04
C PRO A 26 -3.12 -12.43 4.66
N ASP A 27 -4.37 -11.96 4.62
CA ASP A 27 -5.52 -12.76 4.22
C ASP A 27 -5.42 -13.21 2.76
N LEU A 28 -4.94 -12.34 1.87
CA LEU A 28 -4.69 -12.70 0.48
C LEU A 28 -3.56 -13.72 0.37
N MET A 29 -2.47 -13.57 1.14
CA MET A 29 -1.39 -14.56 1.17
C MET A 29 -1.85 -15.93 1.67
N ASN A 30 -2.71 -15.95 2.69
CA ASN A 30 -3.32 -17.18 3.19
C ASN A 30 -4.18 -17.84 2.10
N ARG A 31 -5.04 -17.07 1.43
CA ARG A 31 -5.89 -17.57 0.34
C ARG A 31 -5.09 -18.08 -0.86
N LEU A 32 -4.02 -17.39 -1.25
CA LEU A 32 -3.12 -17.89 -2.30
C LEU A 32 -2.47 -19.22 -1.91
N THR A 33 -2.08 -19.36 -0.64
CA THR A 33 -1.47 -20.59 -0.11
C THR A 33 -2.46 -21.74 -0.04
N GLU A 34 -3.72 -21.47 0.33
CA GLU A 34 -4.82 -22.45 0.28
C GLU A 34 -5.12 -22.86 -1.16
N ALA A 35 -5.30 -21.90 -2.06
CA ALA A 35 -5.55 -22.15 -3.48
C ALA A 35 -4.44 -23.00 -4.12
N LEU A 36 -3.17 -22.79 -3.74
CA LEU A 36 -2.05 -23.61 -4.22
C LEU A 36 -2.18 -25.08 -3.80
N LYS A 37 -2.77 -25.38 -2.64
CA LYS A 37 -2.98 -26.75 -2.16
C LYS A 37 -4.14 -27.43 -2.87
N GLU A 38 -5.17 -26.67 -3.21
CA GLU A 38 -6.41 -27.16 -3.82
C GLU A 38 -6.33 -27.25 -5.35
N GLU A 39 -5.44 -26.46 -5.97
CA GLU A 39 -5.26 -26.44 -7.42
C GLU A 39 -4.82 -27.81 -7.96
N THR A 40 -5.44 -28.24 -9.06
CA THR A 40 -5.20 -29.53 -9.70
C THR A 40 -4.31 -29.41 -10.94
N SER A 41 -4.35 -28.27 -11.62
CA SER A 41 -3.52 -27.95 -12.77
C SER A 41 -2.08 -27.68 -12.37
N GLU A 42 -1.14 -28.44 -12.96
CA GLU A 42 0.30 -28.22 -12.72
C GLU A 42 0.75 -26.83 -13.19
N ILE A 43 0.16 -26.31 -14.26
CA ILE A 43 0.41 -24.93 -14.72
C ILE A 43 -0.13 -23.94 -13.68
N GLY A 44 -1.35 -24.16 -13.17
CA GLY A 44 -1.97 -23.31 -12.15
C GLY A 44 -1.13 -23.24 -10.87
N LYS A 45 -0.64 -24.39 -10.39
CA LYS A 45 0.28 -24.45 -9.24
C LYS A 45 1.57 -23.66 -9.47
N SER A 46 2.15 -23.76 -10.66
CA SER A 46 3.37 -23.02 -11.03
C SER A 46 3.15 -21.50 -11.01
N VAL A 47 2.02 -21.05 -11.55
CA VAL A 47 1.63 -19.63 -11.52
C VAL A 47 1.41 -19.15 -10.09
N LEU A 48 0.65 -19.89 -9.28
CA LEU A 48 0.40 -19.53 -7.87
C LEU A 48 1.69 -19.47 -7.05
N LYS A 49 2.62 -20.40 -7.25
CA LYS A 49 3.96 -20.36 -6.63
C LYS A 49 4.72 -19.09 -7.01
N THR A 50 4.71 -18.74 -8.30
CA THR A 50 5.36 -17.52 -8.80
C THR A 50 4.76 -16.26 -8.16
N ILE A 51 3.43 -16.17 -8.07
CA ILE A 51 2.73 -15.05 -7.42
C ILE A 51 3.15 -14.96 -5.95
N ILE A 52 3.08 -16.06 -5.20
CA ILE A 52 3.44 -16.10 -3.77
C ILE A 52 4.89 -15.68 -3.57
N GLU A 53 5.82 -16.18 -4.39
CA GLU A 53 7.23 -15.83 -4.27
C GLU A 53 7.49 -14.36 -4.61
N ASN A 54 6.87 -13.84 -5.67
CA ASN A 54 6.94 -12.42 -6.01
C ASN A 54 6.48 -11.53 -4.86
N ASN A 55 5.36 -11.87 -4.21
CA ASN A 55 4.86 -11.14 -3.05
C ASN A 55 5.85 -11.17 -1.86
N LYS A 56 6.52 -12.30 -1.63
CA LYS A 56 7.54 -12.42 -0.57
C LYS A 56 8.79 -11.60 -0.87
N ILE A 57 9.26 -11.63 -2.12
CA ILE A 57 10.41 -10.85 -2.59
C ILE A 57 10.11 -9.36 -2.44
N ALA A 58 8.97 -8.90 -2.98
CA ALA A 58 8.52 -7.52 -2.87
C ALA A 58 8.49 -7.01 -1.42
N SER A 59 7.92 -7.81 -0.52
CA SER A 59 7.86 -7.47 0.91
C SER A 59 9.22 -7.48 1.60
N ARG A 60 10.17 -8.33 1.18
CA ARG A 60 11.49 -8.45 1.82
C ARG A 60 12.46 -7.37 1.33
N GLU A 61 12.37 -7.05 0.06
CA GLU A 61 13.28 -6.13 -0.62
C GLU A 61 12.72 -4.70 -0.72
N GLU A 62 11.50 -4.49 -0.20
CA GLU A 62 10.76 -3.22 -0.25
C GLU A 62 10.69 -2.65 -1.67
N VAL A 63 10.32 -3.52 -2.62
CA VAL A 63 10.11 -3.17 -4.03
C VAL A 63 8.64 -3.36 -4.42
N PRO A 64 8.11 -2.62 -5.41
CA PRO A 64 6.72 -2.78 -5.84
C PRO A 64 6.40 -4.21 -6.24
N ILE A 65 5.26 -4.74 -5.76
CA ILE A 65 4.75 -6.07 -6.10
C ILE A 65 4.44 -6.18 -7.61
N CYS A 66 4.08 -5.06 -8.24
CA CYS A 66 3.73 -4.96 -9.66
C CYS A 66 4.45 -3.78 -10.32
N GLN A 67 4.72 -3.88 -11.62
CA GLN A 67 5.25 -2.78 -12.42
C GLN A 67 4.28 -1.60 -12.49
N ASP A 68 2.97 -1.88 -12.58
CA ASP A 68 1.92 -0.87 -12.54
C ASP A 68 1.48 -0.68 -11.08
N THR A 69 1.85 0.47 -10.51
CA THR A 69 1.52 0.86 -9.12
C THR A 69 0.12 1.49 -8.99
N GLY A 70 -0.61 1.57 -10.11
CA GLY A 70 -1.99 2.05 -10.14
C GLY A 70 -2.16 3.55 -9.93
N MET A 71 -3.39 3.95 -9.57
CA MET A 71 -3.78 5.34 -9.32
C MET A 71 -3.96 5.60 -7.83
N ALA A 72 -3.40 6.69 -7.33
CA ALA A 72 -3.57 7.11 -5.95
C ALA A 72 -5.00 7.59 -5.67
N VAL A 73 -5.70 6.88 -4.79
CA VAL A 73 -7.03 7.25 -4.30
C VAL A 73 -6.97 7.31 -2.78
N VAL A 74 -7.33 8.45 -2.22
CA VAL A 74 -7.29 8.68 -0.77
C VAL A 74 -8.69 9.02 -0.28
N PHE A 75 -9.21 8.21 0.63
CA PHE A 75 -10.42 8.51 1.38
C PHE A 75 -10.01 9.08 2.73
N VAL A 76 -10.44 10.30 3.05
CA VAL A 76 -10.10 10.94 4.32
C VAL A 76 -11.35 11.43 5.04
N GLU A 77 -11.42 11.09 6.32
CA GLU A 77 -12.37 11.67 7.26
C GLU A 77 -11.62 12.66 8.15
N VAL A 78 -12.03 13.93 8.11
CA VAL A 78 -11.42 14.99 8.92
C VAL A 78 -12.42 15.43 9.98
N GLY A 79 -12.04 15.32 11.25
CA GLY A 79 -12.88 15.76 12.36
C GLY A 79 -13.03 17.28 12.40
N GLN A 80 -14.21 17.76 12.84
CA GLN A 80 -14.55 19.19 12.86
C GLN A 80 -13.57 20.06 13.68
N GLU A 81 -12.97 19.50 14.73
CA GLU A 81 -12.02 20.22 15.59
C GLU A 81 -10.55 20.04 15.18
N VAL A 82 -10.27 19.45 14.02
CA VAL A 82 -8.92 19.32 13.49
C VAL A 82 -8.54 20.60 12.77
N TYR A 83 -7.47 21.24 13.23
CA TYR A 83 -6.88 22.41 12.58
C TYR A 83 -5.52 22.03 12.00
N LEU A 84 -5.37 22.22 10.69
CA LEU A 84 -4.11 21.96 10.02
C LEU A 84 -3.19 23.17 10.08
N VAL A 85 -1.93 22.93 10.40
CA VAL A 85 -0.91 23.97 10.53
C VAL A 85 0.30 23.67 9.68
N GLY A 86 0.98 24.74 9.23
CA GLY A 86 2.24 24.63 8.50
C GLY A 86 2.12 24.10 7.08
N GLY A 87 0.95 24.23 6.44
CA GLY A 87 0.74 23.87 5.02
C GLY A 87 -0.73 23.64 4.68
N ASP A 88 -0.97 23.32 3.40
CA ASP A 88 -2.29 22.93 2.90
C ASP A 88 -2.54 21.42 3.01
N PHE A 89 -3.80 21.03 3.22
CA PHE A 89 -4.20 19.64 3.37
C PHE A 89 -4.03 18.82 2.08
N ALA A 90 -4.54 19.34 0.97
CA ALA A 90 -4.49 18.64 -0.31
C ALA A 90 -3.07 18.58 -0.86
N GLU A 91 -2.30 19.66 -0.68
CA GLU A 91 -0.87 19.69 -1.02
C GLU A 91 -0.07 18.65 -0.20
N ALA A 92 -0.33 18.53 1.11
CA ALA A 92 0.32 17.52 1.93
C ALA A 92 0.05 16.10 1.44
N ILE A 93 -1.20 15.79 1.05
CA ILE A 93 -1.55 14.49 0.47
C ILE A 93 -0.81 14.28 -0.85
N ASN A 94 -0.92 15.21 -1.79
CA ASN A 94 -0.32 15.08 -3.12
C ASN A 94 1.20 14.96 -3.07
N GLN A 95 1.85 15.71 -2.17
CA GLN A 95 3.29 15.62 -1.96
C GLN A 95 3.68 14.28 -1.34
N GLY A 96 2.88 13.75 -0.41
CA GLY A 96 3.10 12.41 0.15
C GLY A 96 3.03 11.31 -0.92
N VAL A 97 2.04 11.38 -1.82
CA VAL A 97 1.92 10.47 -2.97
C VAL A 97 3.15 10.61 -3.87
N LYS A 98 3.52 11.83 -4.26
CA LYS A 98 4.67 12.11 -5.13
C LYS A 98 6.01 11.62 -4.55
N GLU A 99 6.17 11.64 -3.23
CA GLU A 99 7.38 11.15 -2.57
C GLU A 99 7.42 9.62 -2.42
N ALA A 100 6.31 8.92 -2.65
CA ALA A 100 6.22 7.46 -2.59
C ALA A 100 6.59 6.76 -3.91
N GLY A 101 6.55 7.48 -5.04
CA GLY A 101 6.84 6.95 -6.38
C GLY A 101 6.53 7.96 -7.46
#